data_AF-A0A358M8G5-F1
#
_entry.id   AF-A0A358M8G5-F1
#
_cell.length_a   1.000
_cell.length_b   1.000
_cell.length_c   1.000
_cell.angle_alpha   90.00
_cell.angle_beta   90.00
_cell.angle_gamma   90.00
#
_symmetry.space_group_name_H-M   'P 1'
#
loop_
_entity.id
_entity.type
_entity.pdbx_description
1 polymer ?
#
loop_
_entity_poly.entity_id
_entity_poly.type
_entity_poly.pdbx_seq_one_letter_code
_entity_poly.pdbx_strand_id
1 'polypeptide(L)'
;DGVPEETGKQYVEDLESLAEGVGLEDHVRMYLKEIGKVPLLTAEEEVELAIRIENGDEAAKDRLNEANLRLVVSIAKRYVGKGMQFLDLIQ
;
A
#
# COMPACT_ATOMS: atom_id res chain seq x y z
N ASP A 1 -13.85 8.89 11.81
CA ASP A 1 -13.14 7.76 11.17
C ASP A 1 -11.65 7.99 11.19
N GLY A 2 -11.01 7.53 12.27
CA GLY A 2 -9.56 7.61 12.44
C GLY A 2 -8.92 6.37 11.83
N VAL A 3 -8.45 6.49 10.59
CA VAL A 3 -7.46 5.53 10.10
C VAL A 3 -6.27 5.64 11.06
N PRO A 4 -5.81 4.54 11.69
CA PRO A 4 -4.66 4.59 12.57
C PRO A 4 -3.50 5.19 11.80
N GLU A 5 -2.88 6.22 12.37
CA GLU A 5 -1.65 6.83 11.87
C GLU A 5 -0.50 5.83 12.12
N GLU A 6 -0.57 4.67 11.47
CA GLU A 6 0.49 3.66 11.54
C GLU A 6 1.72 4.27 10.88
N THR A 7 2.71 4.60 11.70
CA THR A 7 4.01 5.06 11.22
C THR A 7 4.53 4.08 10.17
N GLY A 8 5.18 4.59 9.13
CA GLY A 8 5.63 3.78 8.00
C GLY A 8 6.42 2.52 8.39
N LYS A 9 7.10 2.57 9.54
CA LYS A 9 7.85 1.47 10.14
C LYS A 9 6.97 0.35 10.69
N GLN A 10 5.92 0.67 11.46
CA GLN A 10 4.98 -0.33 12.00
C GLN A 10 4.32 -1.12 10.87
N TYR A 11 3.95 -0.42 9.81
CA TYR A 11 3.30 -1.04 8.66
C TYR A 11 4.17 -2.07 7.91
N VAL A 12 5.48 -1.82 7.85
CA VAL A 12 6.47 -2.74 7.25
C VAL A 12 6.64 -3.98 8.11
N GLU A 13 6.74 -3.81 9.44
CA GLU A 13 6.83 -4.93 10.39
C GLU A 13 5.56 -5.82 10.33
N ASP A 14 4.38 -5.21 10.22
CA ASP A 14 3.12 -5.94 10.06
C ASP A 14 3.03 -6.68 8.71
N LEU A 15 3.63 -6.12 7.65
CA LEU A 15 3.71 -6.79 6.34
C LEU A 15 4.66 -7.97 6.35
N GLU A 16 5.81 -7.85 7.03
CA GLU A 16 6.78 -8.94 7.19
C GLU A 16 6.15 -10.09 7.98
N SER A 17 5.47 -9.80 9.09
CA SER A 17 4.79 -10.82 9.89
C SER A 17 3.64 -11.51 9.14
N LEU A 18 2.87 -10.76 8.34
CA LEU A 18 1.84 -11.32 7.46
C LEU A 18 2.45 -12.24 6.38
N ALA A 19 3.55 -11.83 5.77
CA ALA A 19 4.22 -12.62 4.73
C ALA A 19 4.79 -13.94 5.26
N GLU A 20 5.27 -13.95 6.52
CA GLU A 20 5.72 -15.16 7.21
C GLU A 20 4.57 -16.12 7.55
N GLY A 21 3.44 -15.59 8.04
CA GLY A 21 2.29 -16.39 8.46
C GLY A 21 1.52 -17.08 7.33
N VAL A 22 1.66 -16.60 6.08
CA VAL A 22 0.89 -17.09 4.92
C VAL A 22 1.73 -18.00 4.01
N GLY A 23 3.04 -18.16 4.29
CA GLY A 23 3.93 -18.93 3.42
C GLY A 23 4.03 -18.34 2.00
N LEU A 24 3.93 -17.01 1.90
CA LEU A 24 3.96 -16.27 0.63
C LEU A 24 5.32 -16.45 -0.05
N GLU A 25 5.29 -16.71 -1.36
CA GLU A 25 6.49 -16.79 -2.21
C GLU A 25 7.35 -15.53 -2.06
N ASP A 26 8.68 -15.70 -2.10
CA ASP A 26 9.66 -14.64 -1.85
C ASP A 26 9.42 -13.38 -2.72
N HIS A 27 8.90 -13.55 -3.93
CA HIS A 27 8.56 -12.44 -4.83
C HIS A 27 7.43 -11.54 -4.30
N VAL A 28 6.41 -12.12 -3.65
CA VAL A 28 5.31 -11.32 -3.06
C VAL A 28 5.80 -10.63 -1.78
N ARG A 29 6.65 -11.28 -0.99
CA ARG A 29 7.28 -10.65 0.18
C ARG A 29 8.13 -9.45 -0.21
N MET A 30 8.92 -9.57 -1.28
CA MET A 30 9.69 -8.46 -1.83
C MET A 30 8.78 -7.31 -2.31
N TYR A 31 7.71 -7.62 -3.04
CA TYR A 31 6.76 -6.62 -3.51
C TYR A 31 6.08 -5.84 -2.37
N LEU A 32 5.64 -6.55 -1.32
CA LEU A 32 5.05 -5.93 -0.13
C LEU A 32 6.06 -5.05 0.63
N LYS A 33 7.31 -5.50 0.73
CA LYS A 33 8.39 -4.73 1.37
C LYS A 33 8.69 -3.43 0.63
N GLU A 34 8.68 -3.44 -0.69
CA GLU A 34 8.89 -2.22 -1.48
C GLU A 34 7.72 -1.24 -1.33
N ILE A 35 6.46 -1.71 -1.38
CA ILE A 35 5.28 -0.85 -1.19
C ILE A 35 5.21 -0.28 0.24
N GLY A 36 5.62 -1.06 1.25
CA GLY A 36 5.66 -0.61 2.64
C GLY A 36 6.59 0.57 2.91
N LYS A 37 7.52 0.89 1.99
CA LYS A 37 8.42 2.05 2.10
C LYS A 37 7.78 3.36 1.64
N VAL A 38 6.73 3.31 0.81
CA VAL A 38 6.07 4.50 0.26
C VAL A 38 5.09 5.06 1.29
N PRO A 39 5.30 6.25 1.88
CA PRO A 39 4.38 6.78 2.89
C PRO A 39 2.97 6.99 2.33
N LEU A 40 1.95 6.85 3.20
CA LEU A 40 0.58 7.21 2.84
C LEU A 40 0.50 8.72 2.59
N LEU A 41 -0.33 9.11 1.63
CA LEU A 41 -0.64 10.51 1.39
C LEU A 41 -1.65 11.00 2.43
N THR A 42 -1.47 12.24 2.89
CA THR A 42 -2.54 12.95 3.59
C THR A 42 -3.60 13.44 2.59
N ALA A 43 -4.79 13.76 3.10
CA ALA A 43 -5.84 14.35 2.26
C ALA A 43 -5.39 15.66 1.58
N GLU A 44 -4.53 16.44 2.23
CA GLU A 44 -3.97 17.66 1.62
C GLU A 44 -2.97 17.33 0.50
N GLU A 45 -2.12 16.32 0.69
CA GLU A 45 -1.20 15.85 -0.34
C GLU A 45 -1.94 15.27 -1.56
N GLU A 46 -3.04 14.56 -1.35
CA GLU A 46 -3.88 14.06 -2.44
C GLU A 46 -4.46 15.20 -3.29
N VAL A 47 -4.93 16.27 -2.64
CA VAL A 47 -5.45 17.47 -3.32
C VAL A 47 -4.33 18.18 -4.10
N GLU A 48 -3.14 18.32 -3.51
CA GLU A 48 -2.00 18.95 -4.18
C GLU A 48 -1.56 18.15 -5.42
N LEU A 49 -1.47 16.83 -5.29
CA LEU A 49 -1.14 15.95 -6.41
C LEU A 49 -2.20 16.01 -7.51
N ALA A 50 -3.49 16.03 -7.16
CA ALA A 50 -4.57 16.15 -8.13
C ALA A 50 -4.45 17.43 -8.97
N ILE A 51 -4.20 18.58 -8.32
CA ILE A 51 -3.99 19.86 -9.01
C ILE A 51 -2.78 19.78 -9.96
N ARG A 52 -1.68 19.15 -9.53
CA ARG A 52 -0.47 19.01 -10.37
C ARG A 52 -0.71 18.09 -11.57
N ILE A 53 -1.47 17.01 -11.38
CA ILE A 53 -1.86 16.08 -12.45
C ILE A 53 -2.72 16.79 -13.50
N GLU A 54 -3.68 17.63 -13.08
CA GLU A 54 -4.49 18.44 -14.01
C GLU A 54 -3.63 19.38 -14.87
N ASN A 55 -2.48 19.82 -14.35
CA ASN A 55 -1.51 20.64 -15.06
C ASN A 55 -0.51 19.82 -15.91
N GLY A 56 -0.67 18.50 -16.01
CA GLY A 56 0.16 17.61 -16.84
C GLY A 56 1.45 17.13 -16.17
N ASP A 57 1.55 17.18 -14.84
CA ASP A 57 2.69 16.66 -14.10
C ASP A 57 2.61 15.12 -13.97
N GLU A 58 3.29 14.40 -14.87
CA GLU A 58 3.35 12.93 -14.83
C GLU A 58 4.05 12.41 -13.56
N ALA A 59 4.97 13.16 -12.95
CA ALA A 59 5.61 12.72 -11.71
C ALA A 59 4.62 12.78 -10.51
N ALA A 60 3.69 13.72 -10.52
CA ALA A 60 2.60 13.76 -9.54
C ALA A 60 1.66 12.55 -9.70
N LYS A 61 1.40 12.13 -10.93
CA LYS A 61 0.60 10.95 -11.25
C LYS A 61 1.26 9.66 -10.80
N ASP A 62 2.56 9.51 -11.04
CA ASP A 62 3.33 8.35 -10.59
C ASP A 62 3.32 8.26 -9.05
N ARG A 63 3.55 9.37 -8.36
CA ARG A 63 3.49 9.42 -6.89
C ARG A 63 2.10 9.04 -6.34
N LEU A 64 1.02 9.51 -6.97
CA LEU A 64 -0.34 9.15 -6.58
C LEU A 64 -0.60 7.64 -6.78
N ASN A 65 -0.14 7.07 -7.89
CA ASN A 65 -0.26 5.65 -8.17
C ASN A 65 0.49 4.80 -7.14
N GLU A 66 1.72 5.17 -6.80
CA GLU A 66 2.53 4.48 -5.79
C GLU A 66 1.89 4.49 -4.40
N ALA A 67 1.31 5.62 -3.99
CA ALA A 67 0.60 5.73 -2.73
C ALA A 67 -0.68 4.87 -2.68
N ASN A 68 -1.42 4.80 -3.79
CA ASN A 68 -2.64 4.00 -3.89
C ASN A 68 -2.37 2.48 -3.81
N LEU A 69 -1.22 2.00 -4.26
CA LEU A 69 -0.82 0.59 -4.10
C LEU A 69 -0.73 0.18 -2.63
N ARG A 70 -0.31 1.10 -1.75
CA ARG A 70 -0.26 0.85 -0.31
C ARG A 70 -1.65 0.73 0.32
N LEU A 71 -2.61 1.52 -0.16
CA LEU A 71 -4.02 1.43 0.26
C LEU A 71 -4.62 0.07 -0.11
N VAL A 72 -4.40 -0.40 -1.35
CA VAL A 72 -4.84 -1.72 -1.81
C VAL A 72 -4.29 -2.82 -0.91
N VAL A 73 -3.00 -2.76 -0.58
CA VAL A 73 -2.37 -3.71 0.36
C VAL A 73 -2.98 -3.62 1.75
N SER A 74 -3.29 -2.42 2.26
CA SER A 74 -3.92 -2.23 3.58
C SER A 74 -5.32 -2.86 3.68
N ILE A 75 -6.06 -2.81 2.57
CA ILE A 75 -7.39 -3.42 2.46
C ILE A 75 -7.23 -4.93 2.32
N ALA A 76 -6.34 -5.40 1.44
CA ALA A 76 -6.07 -6.82 1.22
C ALA A 76 -5.62 -7.54 2.49
N LYS A 77 -4.83 -6.88 3.37
CA LYS A 77 -4.47 -7.39 4.71
C LYS A 77 -5.69 -7.89 5.51
N ARG A 78 -6.85 -7.22 5.43
CA ARG A 78 -8.08 -7.59 6.18
C ARG A 78 -8.76 -8.87 5.66
N TYR A 79 -8.35 -9.36 4.50
CA TYR A 79 -8.91 -10.54 3.85
C TYR A 79 -7.99 -11.76 3.92
N VAL A 80 -6.74 -11.59 4.38
CA VAL A 80 -5.81 -12.69 4.65
C VAL A 80 -6.36 -13.58 5.77
N GLY A 81 -6.33 -14.90 5.57
CA GLY A 81 -6.79 -15.90 6.55
C GLY A 81 -8.25 -16.35 6.42
N LYS A 82 -9.02 -15.83 5.46
CA LYS A 82 -10.43 -16.24 5.20
C LYS A 82 -10.60 -17.27 4.06
N GLY A 83 -9.52 -17.93 3.64
CA GLY A 83 -9.56 -18.99 2.62
C GLY A 83 -9.47 -18.52 1.16
N MET A 84 -9.24 -17.23 0.90
CA MET A 84 -8.93 -16.68 -0.44
C MET A 84 -7.43 -16.43 -0.56
N GLN A 85 -6.83 -16.75 -1.72
CA GLN A 85 -5.41 -16.46 -1.96
C GLN A 85 -5.20 -14.95 -2.13
N PHE A 86 -4.19 -14.40 -1.45
CA PHE A 86 -3.87 -12.98 -1.47
C PHE A 86 -3.65 -12.42 -2.89
N LEU A 87 -3.22 -13.28 -3.83
CA LEU A 87 -3.05 -12.97 -5.24
C LEU A 87 -4.37 -12.67 -5.97
N ASP A 88 -5.51 -13.21 -5.53
CA ASP A 88 -6.82 -12.95 -6.16
C ASP A 88 -7.39 -11.58 -5.77
N LEU A 89 -6.80 -10.90 -4.79
CA LEU A 89 -7.24 -9.60 -4.28
C LEU A 89 -6.48 -8.40 -4.89
N ILE A 90 -5.44 -8.66 -5.67
CA ILE A 90 -4.45 -7.65 -6.11
C ILE A 90 -4.40 -7.51 -7.65
N GLN A 91 -5.30 -8.15 -8.40
CA GLN A 91 -5.44 -7.92 -9.86
C GLN A 91 -6.29 -6.69 -10.19
#